data_AF-A0A1V5KJP8-F1
#
_entry.id   AF-A0A1V5KJP8-F1
#
_cell.length_a   1.000
_cell.length_b   1.000
_cell.length_c   1.000
_cell.angle_alpha   90.00
_cell.angle_beta   90.00
_cell.angle_gamma   90.00
#
_symmetry.space_group_name_H-M   'P 1'
#
loop_
_entity.id
_entity.type
_entity.pdbx_description
1 polymer ?
#
loop_
_entity_poly.entity_id
_entity_poly.type
_entity_poly.pdbx_seq_one_letter_code
_entity_poly.pdbx_strand_id
1 'polypeptide(L)'
;MRDHFFKDLQVMVARSRAGSPQGLYVAAKGGHNAESHNHNDVGNFILYHNGQPMIIDAGVGVYTAKTFSPQRYELWTMQSAYHNLPTIDGVMQQNGRAFQASAVKYTANESRAWFQLEIQGAYPAQANLTRWLRTIELVRNREVTVRERYALSKPAKEIVLSLLTPCRIMPAGSGRLKLVSTRFGDGPPAELTLLYDGKVFQVKTEELVLDDPNLKASWGDTLTRIQLVAENPRLQADWTVRFRP
;
A
#
# COMPACT_ATOMS: atom_id res chain seq x y z
N MET A 1 -21.55 -7.43 4.39
CA MET A 1 -20.34 -8.21 4.72
C MET A 1 -19.43 -7.38 5.62
N ARG A 2 -18.85 -7.98 6.68
CA ARG A 2 -17.89 -7.31 7.58
C ARG A 2 -16.45 -7.55 7.16
N ASP A 3 -16.11 -8.79 6.86
CA ASP A 3 -14.79 -9.19 6.47
C ASP A 3 -14.89 -10.47 5.63
N HIS A 4 -13.90 -10.70 4.76
CA HIS A 4 -13.82 -11.89 3.93
C HIS A 4 -12.40 -12.08 3.41
N PHE A 5 -12.04 -13.34 3.12
CA PHE A 5 -10.78 -13.69 2.51
C PHE A 5 -11.04 -14.58 1.29
N PHE A 6 -10.77 -14.03 0.11
CA PHE A 6 -10.81 -14.73 -1.16
C PHE A 6 -9.53 -15.56 -1.29
N LYS A 7 -9.58 -16.80 -0.81
CA LYS A 7 -8.40 -17.66 -0.65
C LYS A 7 -7.58 -17.82 -1.94
N ASP A 8 -8.25 -18.00 -3.07
CA ASP A 8 -7.58 -18.26 -4.35
C ASP A 8 -6.90 -17.02 -4.92
N LEU A 9 -7.49 -15.84 -4.71
CA LEU A 9 -6.91 -14.55 -5.11
C LEU A 9 -5.95 -13.99 -4.04
N GLN A 10 -5.96 -14.58 -2.84
CA GLN A 10 -5.30 -14.06 -1.64
C GLN A 10 -5.66 -12.60 -1.34
N VAL A 11 -6.91 -12.22 -1.60
CA VAL A 11 -7.43 -10.88 -1.31
C VAL A 11 -8.23 -10.92 -0.03
N MET A 12 -7.94 -9.99 0.87
CA MET A 12 -8.75 -9.77 2.06
C MET A 12 -9.53 -8.46 1.93
N VAL A 13 -10.67 -8.41 2.60
CA VAL A 13 -11.39 -7.17 2.90
C VAL A 13 -11.87 -7.21 4.34
N ALA A 14 -11.83 -6.08 5.04
CA ALA A 14 -12.35 -5.97 6.39
C ALA A 14 -12.81 -4.53 6.69
N ARG A 15 -13.90 -4.39 7.44
CA ARG A 15 -14.40 -3.09 7.93
C ARG A 15 -14.74 -3.11 9.41
N SER A 16 -14.77 -1.92 9.98
CA SER A 16 -15.10 -1.70 11.39
C SER A 16 -16.56 -2.02 11.70
N ARG A 17 -17.48 -1.71 10.77
CA ARG A 17 -18.93 -1.89 10.95
C ARG A 17 -19.54 -2.61 9.75
N ALA A 18 -20.20 -3.75 10.01
CA ALA A 18 -20.83 -4.54 8.96
C ALA A 18 -21.89 -3.72 8.22
N GLY A 19 -21.89 -3.76 6.88
CA GLY A 19 -22.92 -3.11 6.08
C GLY A 19 -22.91 -1.58 6.07
N SER A 20 -21.91 -0.93 6.67
CA SER A 20 -21.83 0.54 6.76
C SER A 20 -20.49 1.06 6.22
N PRO A 21 -20.45 2.28 5.65
CA PRO A 21 -19.21 2.97 5.31
C PRO A 21 -18.52 3.60 6.53
N GLN A 22 -19.21 3.73 7.68
CA GLN A 22 -18.67 4.36 8.88
C GLN A 22 -17.52 3.54 9.51
N GLY A 23 -16.48 4.25 9.93
CA GLY A 23 -15.24 3.69 10.47
C GLY A 23 -14.23 3.30 9.40
N LEU A 24 -13.22 2.53 9.80
CA LEU A 24 -12.13 2.10 8.93
C LEU A 24 -12.54 0.89 8.08
N TYR A 25 -12.11 0.89 6.83
CA TYR A 25 -12.12 -0.24 5.89
C TYR A 25 -10.70 -0.45 5.35
N VAL A 26 -10.29 -1.71 5.23
CA VAL A 26 -9.03 -2.12 4.60
C VAL A 26 -9.29 -3.24 3.60
N ALA A 27 -8.59 -3.18 2.48
CA ALA A 27 -8.40 -4.33 1.60
C ALA A 27 -6.91 -4.51 1.34
N ALA A 28 -6.47 -5.75 1.19
CA ALA A 28 -5.08 -6.07 0.89
C ALA A 28 -5.00 -7.31 0.01
N LYS A 29 -3.94 -7.38 -0.80
CA LYS A 29 -3.77 -8.39 -1.84
C LYS A 29 -2.44 -9.12 -1.66
N GLY A 30 -2.48 -10.45 -1.73
CA GLY A 30 -1.32 -11.32 -1.94
C GLY A 30 -1.18 -11.69 -3.42
N GLY A 31 -1.20 -12.99 -3.72
CA GLY A 31 -1.24 -13.52 -5.08
C GLY A 31 0.13 -13.48 -5.74
N HIS A 32 0.16 -13.25 -7.05
CA HIS A 32 1.39 -13.21 -7.84
C HIS A 32 1.38 -12.15 -8.95
N ASN A 33 2.56 -11.71 -9.40
CA ASN A 33 2.70 -10.70 -10.47
C ASN A 33 2.49 -11.28 -11.89
N ALA A 34 1.56 -12.22 -12.04
CA ALA A 34 1.08 -12.77 -13.31
C ALA A 34 -0.44 -12.98 -13.32
N GLU A 35 -1.19 -12.21 -12.51
CA GLU A 35 -2.65 -12.24 -12.56
C GLU A 35 -3.20 -11.71 -13.91
N SER A 36 -4.47 -11.98 -14.19
CA SER A 36 -5.15 -11.29 -15.28
C SER A 36 -5.14 -9.77 -15.02
N HIS A 37 -4.78 -8.99 -16.03
CA HIS A 37 -4.59 -7.53 -15.91
C HIS A 37 -3.61 -7.12 -14.79
N ASN A 38 -2.54 -7.89 -14.58
CA ASN A 38 -1.57 -7.71 -13.50
C ASN A 38 -0.93 -6.30 -13.37
N HIS A 39 -0.65 -5.94 -12.11
CA HIS A 39 0.29 -4.89 -11.71
C HIS A 39 1.40 -5.55 -10.86
N ASN A 40 2.56 -4.91 -10.67
CA ASN A 40 3.57 -5.42 -9.73
C ASN A 40 3.23 -4.97 -8.30
N ASP A 41 2.20 -5.57 -7.70
CA ASP A 41 1.50 -5.06 -6.52
C ASP A 41 1.28 -6.11 -5.40
N VAL A 42 2.05 -7.20 -5.38
CA VAL A 42 1.92 -8.24 -4.34
C VAL A 42 2.20 -7.67 -2.95
N GLY A 43 1.20 -7.71 -2.07
CA GLY A 43 1.24 -7.13 -0.72
C GLY A 43 0.66 -5.74 -0.61
N ASN A 44 0.20 -5.13 -1.71
CA ASN A 44 -0.47 -3.85 -1.70
C ASN A 44 -1.74 -3.86 -0.83
N PHE A 45 -2.11 -2.70 -0.32
CA PHE A 45 -3.29 -2.50 0.51
C PHE A 45 -3.89 -1.13 0.26
N ILE A 46 -5.18 -0.97 0.56
CA ILE A 46 -5.91 0.29 0.48
C ILE A 46 -6.69 0.53 1.77
N LEU A 47 -6.89 1.79 2.13
CA LEU A 47 -7.58 2.22 3.33
C LEU A 47 -8.63 3.28 3.01
N TYR A 48 -9.80 3.10 3.62
CA TYR A 48 -10.90 4.03 3.59
C TYR A 48 -11.32 4.37 5.02
N HIS A 49 -11.78 5.60 5.24
CA HIS A 49 -12.36 6.05 6.50
C HIS A 49 -13.68 6.77 6.23
N ASN A 50 -14.77 6.31 6.84
CA ASN A 50 -16.12 6.87 6.63
C ASN A 50 -16.54 6.89 5.15
N GLY A 51 -16.15 5.86 4.39
CA GLY A 51 -16.41 5.76 2.96
C GLY A 51 -15.50 6.61 2.06
N GLN A 52 -14.62 7.43 2.64
CA GLN A 52 -13.68 8.29 1.91
C GLN A 52 -12.34 7.55 1.67
N PRO A 53 -11.74 7.65 0.48
CA PRO A 53 -10.44 7.05 0.18
C PRO A 53 -9.31 7.79 0.91
N MET A 54 -8.44 7.02 1.57
CA MET A 54 -7.33 7.57 2.36
C MET A 54 -5.99 7.12 1.79
N ILE A 55 -5.81 5.81 1.62
CA ILE A 55 -4.66 5.18 0.96
C ILE A 55 -5.23 4.34 -0.17
N ILE A 56 -4.77 4.55 -1.40
CA ILE A 56 -5.43 4.02 -2.60
C ILE A 56 -4.47 3.23 -3.47
N ASP A 57 -5.06 2.53 -4.43
CA ASP A 57 -4.40 2.07 -5.63
C ASP A 57 -4.92 2.92 -6.79
N ALA A 58 -4.03 3.42 -7.64
CA ALA A 58 -4.43 4.28 -8.76
C ALA A 58 -5.32 3.55 -9.77
N GLY A 59 -5.22 2.22 -9.83
CA GLY A 59 -5.80 1.43 -10.90
C GLY A 59 -5.05 1.62 -12.22
N VAL A 60 -5.72 1.34 -13.32
CA VAL A 60 -5.13 1.38 -14.66
C VAL A 60 -5.64 2.60 -15.44
N GLY A 61 -4.73 3.22 -16.20
CA GLY A 61 -5.10 4.27 -17.15
C GLY A 61 -5.78 3.72 -18.40
N VAL A 62 -5.95 4.56 -19.41
CA VAL A 62 -6.40 4.17 -20.74
C VAL A 62 -5.44 3.14 -21.33
N TYR A 63 -6.00 2.08 -21.91
CA TYR A 63 -5.20 1.06 -22.56
C TYR A 63 -4.52 1.63 -23.81
N THR A 64 -3.20 1.45 -23.86
CA THR A 64 -2.36 1.87 -24.98
C THR A 64 -1.64 0.66 -25.57
N ALA A 65 -0.89 0.86 -26.67
CA ALA A 65 -0.03 -0.19 -27.21
C ALA A 65 0.96 -0.74 -26.18
N LYS A 66 1.42 0.09 -25.21
CA LYS A 66 2.30 -0.36 -24.13
C LYS A 66 1.61 -1.35 -23.20
N THR A 67 0.31 -1.20 -22.93
CA THR A 67 -0.45 -2.07 -22.02
C THR A 67 -0.39 -3.54 -22.43
N PHE A 68 -0.34 -3.80 -23.74
CA PHE A 68 -0.33 -5.15 -24.31
C PHE A 68 1.04 -5.59 -24.83
N SER A 69 2.10 -4.86 -24.47
CA SER A 69 3.47 -5.15 -24.90
C SER A 69 4.39 -5.40 -23.71
N PRO A 70 5.64 -5.85 -23.95
CA PRO A 70 6.66 -5.95 -22.90
C PRO A 70 6.95 -4.62 -22.18
N GLN A 71 6.61 -3.48 -22.79
CA GLN A 71 6.78 -2.14 -22.21
C GLN A 71 5.70 -1.80 -21.17
N ARG A 72 4.75 -2.71 -20.90
CA ARG A 72 3.67 -2.51 -19.91
C ARG A 72 4.20 -2.00 -18.57
N TYR A 73 5.32 -2.54 -18.10
CA TYR A 73 5.89 -2.19 -16.79
C TYR A 73 6.74 -0.92 -16.81
N GLU A 74 6.82 -0.21 -17.95
CA GLU A 74 7.27 1.18 -18.00
C GLU A 74 6.15 2.15 -17.58
N LEU A 75 4.88 1.72 -17.62
CA LEU A 75 3.76 2.50 -17.12
C LEU A 75 3.84 2.56 -15.60
N TRP A 76 3.86 3.77 -15.03
CA TRP A 76 4.05 3.96 -13.59
C TRP A 76 3.00 3.22 -12.74
N THR A 77 1.76 3.12 -13.22
CA THR A 77 0.68 2.40 -12.53
C THR A 77 0.90 0.90 -12.44
N MET A 78 1.83 0.33 -13.21
CA MET A 78 2.19 -1.10 -13.16
C MET A 78 3.40 -1.37 -12.26
N GLN A 79 4.05 -0.33 -11.73
CA GLN A 79 5.31 -0.41 -10.99
C GLN A 79 5.08 -0.36 -9.48
N SER A 80 5.75 -1.24 -8.72
CA SER A 80 5.54 -1.37 -7.27
C SER A 80 5.84 -0.09 -6.48
N ALA A 81 6.72 0.79 -6.98
CA ALA A 81 7.02 2.06 -6.32
C ALA A 81 5.83 3.03 -6.25
N TYR A 82 4.78 2.81 -7.05
CA TYR A 82 3.55 3.59 -7.06
C TYR A 82 2.35 2.83 -6.47
N HIS A 83 2.62 1.67 -5.85
CA HIS A 83 1.69 0.98 -4.97
C HIS A 83 2.14 1.16 -3.51
N ASN A 84 1.35 0.67 -2.56
CA ASN A 84 1.63 0.84 -1.13
C ASN A 84 2.68 -0.17 -0.64
N LEU A 85 3.87 -0.17 -1.26
CA LEU A 85 4.90 -1.21 -1.19
C LEU A 85 6.30 -0.66 -0.91
N PRO A 86 7.23 -1.51 -0.45
CA PRO A 86 8.63 -1.12 -0.27
C PRO A 86 9.41 -1.11 -1.60
N THR A 87 10.40 -0.23 -1.67
CA THR A 87 11.45 -0.20 -2.71
C THR A 87 12.80 -0.24 -2.00
N ILE A 88 13.72 -1.12 -2.42
CA ILE A 88 15.01 -1.35 -1.76
C ILE A 88 16.12 -0.93 -2.71
N ASP A 89 16.87 0.14 -2.40
CA ASP A 89 17.90 0.71 -3.28
C ASP A 89 17.41 0.91 -4.74
N GLY A 90 16.18 1.38 -4.90
CA GLY A 90 15.52 1.56 -6.21
C GLY A 90 14.98 0.26 -6.84
N VAL A 91 15.23 -0.91 -6.24
CA VAL A 91 14.73 -2.20 -6.73
C VAL A 91 13.27 -2.40 -6.35
N MET A 92 12.45 -2.60 -7.38
CA MET A 92 11.01 -2.84 -7.32
C MET A 92 10.66 -4.33 -7.45
N GLN A 93 9.39 -4.68 -7.24
CA GLN A 93 8.89 -5.99 -7.62
C GLN A 93 8.97 -6.21 -9.13
N GLN A 94 9.13 -7.47 -9.53
CA GLN A 94 9.21 -7.86 -10.92
C GLN A 94 7.94 -8.62 -11.35
N ASN A 95 7.62 -8.55 -12.64
CA ASN A 95 6.50 -9.27 -13.23
C ASN A 95 6.83 -10.75 -13.49
N GLY A 96 5.83 -11.61 -13.41
CA GLY A 96 5.92 -13.03 -13.73
C GLY A 96 5.38 -13.92 -12.61
N ARG A 97 5.03 -15.16 -12.97
CA ARG A 97 4.39 -16.12 -12.06
C ARG A 97 5.27 -16.52 -10.87
N ALA A 98 6.59 -16.45 -11.04
CA ALA A 98 7.55 -16.72 -9.98
C ALA A 98 7.53 -15.65 -8.89
N PHE A 99 7.08 -14.43 -9.21
CA PHE A 99 7.05 -13.31 -8.29
C PHE A 99 5.72 -13.28 -7.54
N GLN A 100 5.70 -13.86 -6.34
CA GLN A 100 4.46 -14.11 -5.60
C GLN A 100 4.61 -13.98 -4.09
N ALA A 101 3.49 -13.80 -3.42
CA ALA A 101 3.41 -13.89 -1.97
C ALA A 101 3.53 -15.36 -1.54
N SER A 102 4.02 -15.54 -0.31
CA SER A 102 3.99 -16.82 0.38
C SER A 102 3.57 -16.63 1.84
N ALA A 103 3.45 -17.74 2.58
CA ALA A 103 3.08 -17.74 4.00
C ALA A 103 1.83 -16.90 4.33
N VAL A 104 0.85 -16.84 3.41
CA VAL A 104 -0.34 -16.02 3.56
C VAL A 104 -1.25 -16.58 4.63
N LYS A 105 -1.62 -15.73 5.59
CA LYS A 105 -2.48 -16.08 6.72
C LYS A 105 -3.51 -14.97 6.94
N TYR A 106 -4.73 -15.40 7.24
CA TYR A 106 -5.84 -14.52 7.55
C TYR A 106 -6.55 -15.01 8.82
N THR A 107 -6.86 -14.10 9.74
CA THR A 107 -7.76 -14.37 10.86
C THR A 107 -8.63 -13.13 11.13
N ALA A 108 -9.87 -13.34 11.56
CA ALA A 108 -10.74 -12.25 11.98
C ALA A 108 -11.66 -12.70 13.11
N ASN A 109 -12.07 -11.72 13.92
CA ASN A 109 -13.08 -11.86 14.95
C ASN A 109 -13.86 -10.54 15.11
N GLU A 110 -14.67 -10.45 16.16
CA GLU A 110 -15.49 -9.25 16.45
C GLU A 110 -14.66 -7.97 16.60
N SER A 111 -13.46 -8.07 17.18
CA SER A 111 -12.61 -6.91 17.51
C SER A 111 -11.61 -6.54 16.42
N ARG A 112 -11.18 -7.51 15.60
CA ARG A 112 -10.05 -7.30 14.68
C ARG A 112 -10.10 -8.18 13.44
N ALA A 113 -9.42 -7.74 12.38
CA ALA A 113 -9.06 -8.56 11.23
C ALA A 113 -7.55 -8.43 11.01
N TRP A 114 -6.89 -9.53 10.68
CA TRP A 114 -5.45 -9.64 10.61
C TRP A 114 -5.04 -10.40 9.34
N PHE A 115 -4.08 -9.84 8.61
CA PHE A 115 -3.43 -10.42 7.44
C PHE A 115 -1.95 -10.52 7.70
N GLN A 116 -1.34 -11.56 7.15
CA GLN A 116 0.10 -11.61 7.00
C GLN A 116 0.46 -12.33 5.74
N LEU A 117 1.56 -11.88 5.15
CA LEU A 117 2.15 -12.50 3.97
C LEU A 117 3.64 -12.17 3.90
N GLU A 118 4.39 -13.09 3.32
CA GLU A 118 5.79 -12.93 2.96
C GLU A 118 5.86 -12.45 1.51
N ILE A 119 6.41 -11.26 1.27
CA ILE A 119 6.44 -10.63 -0.05
C ILE A 119 7.83 -10.63 -0.67
N GLN A 120 8.86 -11.15 0.00
CA GLN A 120 10.22 -11.24 -0.56
C GLN A 120 10.23 -11.91 -1.93
N GLY A 121 9.42 -12.95 -2.13
CA GLY A 121 9.33 -13.70 -3.38
C GLY A 121 8.87 -12.86 -4.57
N ALA A 122 8.25 -11.69 -4.36
CA ALA A 122 7.84 -10.78 -5.42
C ALA A 122 8.97 -9.86 -5.92
N TYR A 123 10.11 -9.84 -5.24
CA TYR A 123 11.27 -9.03 -5.58
C TYR A 123 12.35 -9.87 -6.26
N PRO A 124 13.10 -9.30 -7.22
CA PRO A 124 14.24 -9.97 -7.82
C PRO A 124 15.44 -9.99 -6.84
N ALA A 125 16.42 -10.86 -7.08
CA ALA A 125 17.57 -11.08 -6.19
C ALA A 125 18.37 -9.80 -5.90
N GLN A 126 18.34 -8.83 -6.81
CA GLN A 126 18.98 -7.51 -6.71
C GLN A 126 18.47 -6.70 -5.51
N ALA A 127 17.25 -6.97 -5.01
CA ALA A 127 16.72 -6.34 -3.81
C ALA A 127 17.44 -6.80 -2.53
N ASN A 128 18.28 -7.84 -2.60
CA ASN A 128 19.00 -8.44 -1.47
C ASN A 128 18.08 -8.85 -0.30
N LEU A 129 16.79 -9.07 -0.57
CA LEU A 129 15.83 -9.51 0.45
C LEU A 129 16.00 -11.00 0.72
N THR A 130 16.20 -11.35 2.00
CA THR A 130 16.03 -12.71 2.50
C THR A 130 14.66 -12.90 3.14
N ARG A 131 14.04 -11.81 3.59
CA ARG A 131 12.69 -11.79 4.15
C ARG A 131 12.05 -10.42 4.01
N TRP A 132 10.75 -10.38 3.78
CA TRP A 132 9.87 -9.25 4.00
C TRP A 132 8.47 -9.73 4.38
N LEU A 133 8.23 -9.86 5.69
CA LEU A 133 6.95 -10.25 6.24
C LEU A 133 6.12 -9.01 6.58
N ARG A 134 5.09 -8.76 5.77
CA ARG A 134 4.11 -7.72 6.01
C ARG A 134 2.96 -8.25 6.85
N THR A 135 2.45 -7.44 7.76
CA THR A 135 1.27 -7.75 8.57
C THR A 135 0.34 -6.55 8.61
N ILE A 136 -0.92 -6.74 8.24
CA ILE A 136 -1.94 -5.70 8.21
C ILE A 136 -3.02 -6.07 9.22
N GLU A 137 -3.23 -5.23 10.22
CA GLU A 137 -4.22 -5.45 11.27
C GLU A 137 -5.20 -4.28 11.33
N LEU A 138 -6.49 -4.55 11.13
CA LEU A 138 -7.57 -3.64 11.46
C LEU A 138 -8.07 -3.95 12.87
N VAL A 139 -7.88 -3.02 13.80
CA VAL A 139 -8.58 -3.01 15.10
C VAL A 139 -9.82 -2.14 14.93
N ARG A 140 -11.00 -2.77 15.01
CA ARG A 140 -12.27 -2.13 14.61
C ARG A 140 -12.55 -0.89 15.44
N ASN A 141 -12.96 0.18 14.75
CA ASN A 141 -13.24 1.50 15.34
C ASN A 141 -12.04 2.14 16.05
N ARG A 142 -10.80 1.69 15.80
CA ARG A 142 -9.60 2.23 16.45
C ARG A 142 -8.50 2.59 15.47
N GLU A 143 -7.91 1.61 14.79
CA GLU A 143 -6.76 1.85 13.93
C GLU A 143 -6.55 0.73 12.92
N VAL A 144 -5.84 1.05 11.84
CA VAL A 144 -5.16 0.05 11.00
C VAL A 144 -3.67 0.15 11.24
N THR A 145 -3.00 -0.99 11.40
CA THR A 145 -1.55 -1.09 11.56
C THR A 145 -0.95 -1.89 10.42
N VAL A 146 0.12 -1.38 9.83
CA VAL A 146 0.96 -2.10 8.86
C VAL A 146 2.33 -2.28 9.49
N ARG A 147 2.68 -3.54 9.78
CA ARG A 147 3.95 -3.93 10.35
C ARG A 147 4.81 -4.60 9.29
N GLU A 148 6.01 -4.09 9.10
CA GLU A 148 7.00 -4.58 8.15
C GLU A 148 8.15 -5.22 8.93
N ARG A 149 8.39 -6.51 8.71
CA ARG A 149 9.57 -7.21 9.25
C ARG A 149 10.41 -7.72 8.11
N TYR A 150 11.57 -7.11 7.89
CA TYR A 150 12.45 -7.50 6.80
C TYR A 150 13.82 -7.99 7.30
N ALA A 151 14.49 -8.71 6.43
CA ALA A 151 15.89 -9.06 6.55
C ALA A 151 16.55 -8.98 5.17
N LEU A 152 17.78 -8.46 5.14
CA LEU A 152 18.60 -8.32 3.95
C LEU A 152 19.82 -9.24 4.03
N SER A 153 20.32 -9.69 2.87
CA SER A 153 21.60 -10.38 2.75
C SER A 153 22.80 -9.41 2.73
N LYS A 154 22.57 -8.14 2.41
CA LYS A 154 23.57 -7.07 2.34
C LYS A 154 22.97 -5.75 2.83
N PRO A 155 23.77 -4.82 3.38
CA PRO A 155 23.27 -3.49 3.75
C PRO A 155 22.68 -2.76 2.53
N ALA A 156 21.50 -2.17 2.71
CA ALA A 156 20.91 -1.25 1.74
C ALA A 156 21.32 0.19 2.09
N LYS A 157 21.43 1.06 1.08
CA LYS A 157 21.60 2.51 1.30
C LYS A 157 20.28 3.15 1.68
N GLU A 158 19.19 2.69 1.10
CA GLU A 158 17.86 3.25 1.29
C GLU A 158 16.79 2.16 1.18
N ILE A 159 15.79 2.23 2.06
CA ILE A 159 14.52 1.55 1.87
C ILE A 159 13.41 2.58 1.96
N VAL A 160 12.52 2.57 0.97
CA VAL A 160 11.38 3.49 0.88
C VAL A 160 10.09 2.72 1.01
N LEU A 161 9.25 3.06 1.99
CA LEU A 161 7.85 2.61 2.01
C LEU A 161 6.99 3.65 1.29
N SER A 162 6.42 3.28 0.15
CA SER A 162 5.54 4.17 -0.60
C SER A 162 4.10 4.02 -0.13
N LEU A 163 3.37 5.13 -0.08
CA LEU A 163 1.93 5.17 0.12
C LEU A 163 1.31 6.15 -0.89
N LEU A 164 0.26 5.74 -1.60
CA LEU A 164 -0.44 6.59 -2.55
C LEU A 164 -1.74 7.11 -1.93
N THR A 165 -1.97 8.41 -2.02
CA THR A 165 -3.13 9.06 -1.42
C THR A 165 -3.70 10.13 -2.35
N PRO A 166 -5.04 10.29 -2.41
CA PRO A 166 -5.65 11.45 -3.03
C PRO A 166 -5.85 12.60 -2.02
N CYS A 167 -5.56 12.36 -0.74
CA CYS A 167 -5.80 13.32 0.33
C CYS A 167 -4.82 14.48 0.30
N ARG A 168 -5.28 15.63 0.80
CA ARG A 168 -4.39 16.72 1.17
C ARG A 168 -3.61 16.30 2.40
N ILE A 169 -2.30 16.45 2.33
CA ILE A 169 -1.39 16.16 3.45
C ILE A 169 -1.16 17.44 4.24
N MET A 170 -1.42 17.39 5.54
CA MET A 170 -1.10 18.44 6.48
C MET A 170 0.00 17.96 7.42
N PRO A 171 1.16 18.63 7.47
CA PRO A 171 2.18 18.33 8.47
C PRO A 171 1.60 18.44 9.88
N ALA A 172 1.92 17.47 10.73
CA ALA A 172 1.42 17.43 12.10
C ALA A 172 2.54 17.16 13.13
N GLY A 173 3.77 17.55 12.80
CA GLY A 173 4.98 17.33 13.61
C GLY A 173 5.73 16.04 13.24
N SER A 174 6.85 15.79 13.92
CA SER A 174 7.67 14.60 13.67
C SER A 174 6.90 13.30 13.97
N GLY A 175 7.01 12.32 13.07
CA GLY A 175 6.36 11.01 13.22
C GLY A 175 4.86 10.98 12.92
N ARG A 176 4.29 12.06 12.35
CA ARG A 176 2.86 12.17 12.11
C ARG A 176 2.51 13.03 10.88
N LEU A 177 1.67 12.49 10.00
CA LEU A 177 0.99 13.25 8.94
C LEU A 177 -0.52 13.17 9.14
N LYS A 178 -1.24 14.27 8.85
CA LYS A 178 -2.69 14.28 8.78
C LYS A 178 -3.12 14.24 7.31
N LEU A 179 -3.96 13.27 6.96
CA LEU A 179 -4.57 13.11 5.65
C LEU A 179 -6.01 13.63 5.73
N VAL A 180 -6.39 14.52 4.82
CA VAL A 180 -7.75 15.04 4.72
C VAL A 180 -8.29 14.74 3.33
N SER A 181 -9.40 14.01 3.23
CA SER A 181 -9.99 13.66 1.93
C SER A 181 -10.45 14.91 1.18
N THR A 182 -10.14 15.00 -0.10
CA THR A 182 -10.18 16.25 -0.88
C THR A 182 -11.37 16.43 -1.81
N ARG A 183 -12.19 15.40 -2.05
CA ARG A 183 -13.55 15.42 -2.67
C ARG A 183 -13.86 14.02 -3.23
N PHE A 184 -14.45 13.12 -2.43
CA PHE A 184 -14.91 11.82 -2.93
C PHE A 184 -16.30 11.50 -2.39
N GLY A 185 -17.30 11.43 -3.28
CA GLY A 185 -18.71 11.21 -2.90
C GLY A 185 -19.35 12.40 -2.15
N ASP A 186 -20.60 12.21 -1.73
CA ASP A 186 -21.45 13.28 -1.13
C ASP A 186 -21.24 13.47 0.39
N GLY A 187 -20.32 12.71 0.98
CA GLY A 187 -20.05 12.75 2.42
C GLY A 187 -19.13 13.91 2.84
N PRO A 188 -19.13 14.30 4.12
CA PRO A 188 -18.17 15.27 4.63
C PRO A 188 -16.73 14.74 4.49
N PRO A 189 -15.73 15.63 4.39
CA PRO A 189 -14.33 15.22 4.43
C PRO A 189 -14.05 14.37 5.67
N ALA A 190 -13.34 13.27 5.48
CA ALA A 190 -12.81 12.46 6.56
C ALA A 190 -11.32 12.74 6.75
N GLU A 191 -10.89 12.59 7.99
CA GLU A 191 -9.51 12.80 8.39
C GLU A 191 -8.90 11.46 8.82
N LEU A 192 -7.61 11.27 8.56
CA LEU A 192 -6.88 10.11 9.01
C LEU A 192 -5.45 10.52 9.38
N THR A 193 -5.01 10.13 10.57
CA THR A 193 -3.65 10.37 11.04
C THR A 193 -2.77 9.17 10.70
N LEU A 194 -1.74 9.41 9.87
CA LEU A 194 -0.64 8.49 9.61
C LEU A 194 0.46 8.70 10.67
N LEU A 195 0.80 7.64 11.40
CA LEU A 195 1.85 7.62 12.43
C LEU A 195 2.99 6.69 12.01
N TYR A 196 4.22 7.15 12.18
CA TYR A 196 5.44 6.43 11.86
C TYR A 196 6.56 6.82 12.83
N ASP A 197 7.65 6.05 12.86
CA ASP A 197 8.82 6.40 13.66
C ASP A 197 9.64 7.50 12.96
N GLY A 198 9.51 8.74 13.42
CA GLY A 198 10.25 9.89 12.90
C GLY A 198 11.75 9.88 13.16
N LYS A 199 12.27 8.92 13.96
CA LYS A 199 13.71 8.68 14.11
C LYS A 199 14.26 7.74 13.03
N VAL A 200 13.38 6.93 12.42
CA VAL A 200 13.74 5.98 11.36
C VAL A 200 13.46 6.56 9.99
N PHE A 201 12.30 7.21 9.82
CA PHE A 201 11.82 7.66 8.53
C PHE A 201 11.86 9.17 8.38
N GLN A 202 12.50 9.61 7.29
CA GLN A 202 12.27 10.92 6.72
C GLN A 202 11.08 10.83 5.76
N VAL A 203 10.22 11.85 5.75
CA VAL A 203 9.07 11.90 4.82
C VAL A 203 9.44 12.74 3.61
N LYS A 204 9.26 12.16 2.43
CA LYS A 204 9.21 12.89 1.16
C LYS A 204 7.81 12.74 0.56
N THR A 205 7.37 13.73 -0.21
CA THR A 205 6.12 13.68 -0.95
C THR A 205 6.39 14.03 -2.40
N GLU A 206 5.83 13.24 -3.32
CA GLU A 206 5.84 13.48 -4.75
C GLU A 206 4.41 13.69 -5.22
N GLU A 207 4.14 14.82 -5.86
CA GLU A 207 2.87 15.05 -6.53
C GLU A 207 2.90 14.39 -7.91
N LEU A 208 1.86 13.63 -8.22
CA LEU A 208 1.65 12.96 -9.49
C LEU A 208 0.52 13.69 -10.22
N VAL A 209 0.87 14.44 -11.26
CA VAL A 209 -0.12 15.04 -12.15
C VAL A 209 -0.73 13.94 -13.02
N LEU A 210 -2.06 13.87 -13.03
CA LEU A 210 -2.80 12.88 -13.79
C LEU A 210 -3.25 13.49 -15.12
N ASP A 211 -2.62 13.06 -16.20
CA ASP A 211 -3.02 13.42 -17.57
C ASP A 211 -3.95 12.37 -18.20
N ASP A 212 -4.00 11.17 -17.63
CA ASP A 212 -4.84 10.08 -18.12
C ASP A 212 -6.31 10.29 -17.73
N PRO A 213 -7.26 10.27 -18.69
CA PRO A 213 -8.66 10.60 -18.40
C PRO A 213 -9.36 9.59 -17.47
N ASN A 214 -8.96 8.31 -17.46
CA ASN A 214 -9.54 7.32 -16.54
C ASN A 214 -9.06 7.55 -15.11
N LEU A 215 -7.77 7.85 -14.95
CA LEU A 215 -7.21 8.20 -13.64
C LEU A 215 -7.80 9.52 -13.15
N LYS A 216 -7.94 10.53 -14.02
CA LYS A 216 -8.56 11.81 -13.67
C LYS A 216 -10.01 11.67 -13.24
N ALA A 217 -10.79 10.85 -13.97
CA ALA A 217 -12.18 10.58 -13.61
C ALA A 217 -12.30 9.91 -12.22
N SER A 218 -11.31 9.12 -11.84
CA SER A 218 -11.30 8.40 -10.56
C SER A 218 -10.76 9.25 -9.40
N TRP A 219 -9.73 10.07 -9.64
CA TRP A 219 -8.91 10.68 -8.59
C TRP A 219 -8.79 12.20 -8.64
N GLY A 220 -9.28 12.84 -9.70
CA GLY A 220 -9.06 14.27 -9.95
C GLY A 220 -7.73 14.54 -10.65
N ASP A 221 -7.22 15.77 -10.56
CA ASP A 221 -6.06 16.19 -11.33
C ASP A 221 -4.73 15.68 -10.78
N THR A 222 -4.67 15.34 -9.49
CA THR A 222 -3.42 14.92 -8.84
C THR A 222 -3.63 13.79 -7.83
N LEU A 223 -2.60 12.97 -7.69
CA LEU A 223 -2.38 12.11 -6.53
C LEU A 223 -1.10 12.54 -5.82
N THR A 224 -0.94 12.15 -4.57
CA THR A 224 0.32 12.32 -3.85
C THR A 224 0.88 10.98 -3.43
N ARG A 225 2.15 10.74 -3.76
CA ARG A 225 2.92 9.62 -3.24
C ARG A 225 3.72 10.07 -2.03
N ILE A 226 3.38 9.52 -0.87
CA ILE A 226 4.14 9.66 0.37
C ILE A 226 5.25 8.61 0.37
N GLN A 227 6.46 9.02 0.67
CA GLN A 227 7.62 8.15 0.78
C GLN A 227 8.17 8.25 2.20
N LEU A 228 8.08 7.14 2.96
CA LEU A 228 8.76 6.98 4.24
C LEU A 228 10.15 6.41 3.96
N VAL A 229 11.17 7.25 4.04
CA VAL A 229 12.54 6.94 3.64
C VAL A 229 13.39 6.58 4.85
N ALA A 230 13.87 5.34 4.90
CA ALA A 230 14.86 4.89 5.87
C ALA A 230 16.24 4.84 5.22
N GLU A 231 17.14 5.71 5.66
CA GLU A 231 18.53 5.76 5.18
C GLU A 231 19.43 4.85 6.00
N ASN A 232 20.31 4.12 5.30
CA ASN A 232 21.25 3.14 5.86
C ASN A 232 20.60 2.23 6.94
N PRO A 233 19.46 1.60 6.63
CA PRO A 233 18.75 0.84 7.64
C PRO A 233 19.56 -0.41 8.05
N ARG A 234 19.26 -0.93 9.25
CA ARG A 234 19.88 -2.17 9.74
C ARG A 234 19.57 -3.34 8.79
N LEU A 235 20.42 -4.37 8.78
CA LEU A 235 20.18 -5.59 7.99
C LEU A 235 18.83 -6.27 8.30
N GLN A 236 18.31 -6.06 9.50
CA GLN A 236 17.00 -6.53 9.91
C GLN A 236 16.35 -5.47 10.81
N ALA A 237 15.06 -5.22 10.61
CA ALA A 237 14.29 -4.36 11.48
C ALA A 237 12.81 -4.73 11.47
N ASP A 238 12.10 -4.12 12.40
CA ASP A 238 10.66 -4.18 12.56
C ASP A 238 10.13 -2.76 12.56
N TRP A 239 9.32 -2.42 11.56
CA TRP A 239 8.73 -1.12 11.42
C TRP A 239 7.22 -1.22 11.53
N THR A 240 6.62 -0.21 12.13
CA THR A 240 5.17 -0.15 12.29
C THR A 240 4.67 1.22 11.85
N VAL A 241 3.78 1.21 10.87
CA VAL A 241 3.01 2.36 10.41
C VAL A 241 1.57 2.21 10.90
N ARG A 242 0.96 3.26 11.46
CA ARG A 242 -0.41 3.21 11.97
C ARG A 242 -1.27 4.29 11.36
N PHE A 243 -2.55 3.97 11.18
CA PHE A 243 -3.57 4.83 10.63
C PHE A 243 -4.72 4.94 11.61
N ARG A 244 -4.98 6.16 12.09
CA ARG A 244 -6.00 6.42 13.13
C ARG A 244 -7.00 7.47 12.65
N PRO A 245 -8.31 7.21 12.78
CA PRO A 245 -9.35 8.24 12.65
C PRO A 245 -9.06 9.49 13.47
#